data_AF-A0AAW0DTX9-F1
#
_entry.id   AF-A0AAW0DTX9-F1
#
_cell.length_a   1.000
_cell.length_b   1.000
_cell.length_c   1.000
_cell.angle_alpha   90.00
_cell.angle_beta   90.00
_cell.angle_gamma   90.00
#
_symmetry.space_group_name_H-M   'P 1'
#
loop_
_entity.id
_entity.type
_entity.pdbx_description
1 polymer ?
#
loop_
_entity_poly.entity_id
_entity_poly.type
_entity_poly.pdbx_seq_one_letter_code
_entity_poly.pdbx_strand_id
1 'polypeptide(L)'
;MSDPTAVQNQSAVATQDAALRQEDDAAQLNALLRMTWAPSNYNSIRTPPQVAPLQKDHFLEVQHFVAILIRIMKGFGEYDNWYTQQVGYFIDLATFVNEHRNLFEINDALNQRKKRIPLDQYRTNADIRAYLQYQTTGGITVEQSVRALLDAMVARSTPFGKYTRLVGQEFKRQLGW
;
A
#
# COMPACT_ATOMS: atom_id res chain seq x y z
N MET A 1 -38.04 -31.36 16.31
CA MET A 1 -36.59 -31.67 16.25
C MET A 1 -36.01 -30.77 15.17
N SER A 2 -35.22 -29.76 15.55
CA SER A 2 -34.62 -28.83 14.60
C SER A 2 -33.37 -29.46 14.02
N ASP A 3 -33.30 -29.54 12.70
CA ASP A 3 -32.23 -30.19 11.95
C ASP A 3 -30.90 -29.43 12.14
N PRO A 4 -29.87 -30.01 12.80
CA PRO A 4 -28.60 -29.35 13.06
C PRO A 4 -27.80 -29.05 11.77
N THR A 5 -28.19 -29.64 10.65
CA THR A 5 -27.55 -29.45 9.34
C THR A 5 -27.86 -28.07 8.73
N ALA A 6 -29.00 -27.46 9.09
CA ALA A 6 -29.39 -26.14 8.59
C ALA A 6 -28.54 -24.99 9.18
N VAL A 7 -28.03 -25.16 10.40
CA VAL A 7 -27.23 -24.14 11.11
C VAL A 7 -25.77 -24.10 10.59
N GLN A 8 -25.23 -25.25 10.19
CA GLN A 8 -23.90 -25.33 9.58
C GLN A 8 -23.85 -24.74 8.17
N ASN A 9 -24.89 -24.93 7.36
CA ASN A 9 -24.96 -24.34 6.02
C ASN A 9 -25.11 -22.81 6.05
N GLN A 10 -25.88 -22.24 6.98
CA GLN A 10 -25.99 -20.77 7.09
C GLN A 10 -24.68 -20.11 7.54
N SER A 11 -23.93 -20.77 8.41
CA SER A 11 -22.63 -20.27 8.90
C SER A 11 -21.55 -20.32 7.81
N ALA A 12 -21.55 -21.39 6.99
CA ALA A 12 -20.63 -21.52 5.85
C ALA A 12 -20.94 -20.54 4.72
N VAL A 13 -22.22 -20.32 4.40
CA VAL A 13 -22.67 -19.35 3.38
C VAL A 13 -22.39 -17.92 3.82
N ALA A 14 -22.65 -17.56 5.09
CA ALA A 14 -22.30 -16.24 5.62
C ALA A 14 -20.78 -15.98 5.63
N THR A 15 -19.98 -17.03 5.84
CA THR A 15 -18.50 -16.93 5.79
C THR A 15 -18.00 -16.74 4.36
N GLN A 16 -18.60 -17.41 3.37
CA GLN A 16 -18.30 -17.23 1.95
C GLN A 16 -18.74 -15.85 1.44
N ASP A 17 -19.94 -15.38 1.80
CA ASP A 17 -20.43 -14.05 1.43
C ASP A 17 -19.56 -12.94 2.05
N ALA A 18 -19.09 -13.12 3.28
CA ALA A 18 -18.16 -12.18 3.91
C ALA A 18 -16.78 -12.17 3.23
N ALA A 19 -16.29 -13.33 2.78
CA ALA A 19 -15.03 -13.43 2.04
C ALA A 19 -15.13 -12.78 0.64
N LEU A 20 -16.20 -13.07 -0.10
CA LEU A 20 -16.46 -12.47 -1.42
C LEU A 20 -16.62 -10.95 -1.34
N ARG A 21 -17.34 -10.43 -0.33
CA ARG A 21 -17.45 -8.98 -0.09
C ARG A 21 -16.10 -8.34 0.27
N GLN A 22 -15.26 -9.02 1.06
CA GLN A 22 -13.93 -8.51 1.39
C GLN A 22 -13.02 -8.44 0.15
N GLU A 23 -13.13 -9.39 -0.77
CA GLU A 23 -12.42 -9.37 -2.05
C GLU A 23 -12.90 -8.21 -2.95
N ASP A 24 -14.21 -8.00 -3.04
CA ASP A 24 -14.81 -6.89 -3.80
C ASP A 24 -14.44 -5.51 -3.22
N ASP A 25 -14.48 -5.35 -1.90
CA ASP A 25 -14.10 -4.12 -1.22
C ASP A 25 -12.61 -3.81 -1.39
N ALA A 26 -11.74 -4.82 -1.30
CA ALA A 26 -10.32 -4.66 -1.54
C ALA A 26 -10.04 -4.26 -3.01
N ALA A 27 -10.77 -4.83 -3.96
CA ALA A 27 -10.68 -4.46 -5.38
C ALA A 27 -11.08 -3.01 -5.63
N GLN A 28 -12.17 -2.54 -5.01
CA GLN A 28 -12.62 -1.15 -5.12
C GLN A 28 -11.64 -0.16 -4.50
N LEU A 29 -11.12 -0.44 -3.31
CA LEU A 29 -10.08 0.39 -2.67
C LEU A 29 -8.80 0.45 -3.52
N ASN A 30 -8.41 -0.67 -4.13
CA ASN A 30 -7.27 -0.74 -5.04
C ASN A 30 -7.49 0.13 -6.28
N ALA A 31 -8.68 0.04 -6.89
CA ALA A 31 -9.05 0.89 -8.03
C ALA A 31 -9.02 2.38 -7.65
N LEU A 32 -9.53 2.73 -6.48
CA LEU A 32 -9.53 4.10 -5.98
C LEU A 32 -8.11 4.63 -5.81
N LEU A 33 -7.24 3.87 -5.13
CA LEU A 33 -5.85 4.28 -4.91
C LEU A 33 -5.04 4.40 -6.22
N ARG A 34 -5.48 3.77 -7.31
CA ARG A 34 -4.84 3.89 -8.63
C ARG A 34 -5.37 5.05 -9.48
N MET A 35 -6.49 5.69 -9.11
CA MET A 35 -7.15 6.69 -9.97
C MET A 35 -6.27 7.92 -10.24
N THR A 36 -5.37 8.27 -9.32
CA THR A 36 -4.52 9.46 -9.40
C THR A 36 -3.11 9.15 -9.91
N TRP A 37 -2.90 7.95 -10.46
CA TRP A 37 -1.60 7.57 -10.98
C TRP A 37 -1.24 8.36 -12.25
N ALA A 38 -0.10 9.04 -12.22
CA ALA A 38 0.47 9.74 -13.36
C ALA A 38 1.86 9.17 -13.71
N PRO A 39 2.13 8.80 -14.99
CA PRO A 39 3.43 8.27 -15.40
C PRO A 39 4.61 9.23 -15.16
N SER A 40 4.38 10.54 -15.03
CA SER A 40 5.43 11.56 -14.87
C SER A 40 6.06 11.64 -13.48
N ASN A 41 5.50 11.00 -12.46
CA ASN A 41 5.80 11.32 -11.05
C ASN A 41 6.82 10.37 -10.38
N TYR A 42 7.75 9.79 -11.15
CA TYR A 42 8.74 8.85 -10.60
C TYR A 42 10.08 9.52 -10.28
N ASN A 43 10.79 8.96 -9.30
CA ASN A 43 12.15 9.34 -8.95
C ASN A 43 13.14 8.44 -9.70
N SER A 44 13.92 9.03 -10.58
CA SER A 44 14.96 8.29 -11.30
C SER A 44 16.06 7.82 -10.34
N ILE A 45 16.49 6.56 -10.52
CA ILE A 45 17.67 6.01 -9.86
C ILE A 45 18.88 6.32 -10.74
N ARG A 46 19.95 6.84 -10.13
CA ARG A 46 21.16 7.31 -10.83
C ARG A 46 21.77 6.21 -11.71
N THR A 47 21.81 4.99 -11.20
CA THR A 47 22.23 3.79 -11.93
C THR A 47 21.23 2.68 -11.58
N PRO A 48 20.22 2.43 -12.43
CA PRO A 48 19.22 1.42 -12.12
C PRO A 48 19.85 0.02 -12.01
N PRO A 49 19.29 -0.88 -11.18
CA PRO A 49 19.74 -2.28 -11.08
C PRO A 49 19.72 -2.97 -12.47
N GLN A 50 20.73 -3.80 -12.78
CA GLN A 50 21.02 -4.26 -14.16
C GLN A 50 19.88 -5.01 -14.89
N VAL A 51 19.88 -4.80 -16.22
CA VAL A 51 19.16 -5.41 -17.36
C VAL A 51 17.72 -4.94 -17.65
N ALA A 52 17.48 -4.55 -18.91
CA ALA A 52 16.18 -4.26 -19.49
C ALA A 52 15.31 -5.55 -19.62
N PRO A 53 13.97 -5.45 -19.60
CA PRO A 53 13.18 -4.22 -19.59
C PRO A 53 13.15 -3.56 -18.19
N LEU A 54 13.25 -2.23 -18.19
CA LEU A 54 13.04 -1.38 -17.02
C LEU A 54 11.54 -1.07 -16.89
N GLN A 55 11.08 -0.92 -15.65
CA GLN A 55 9.72 -0.49 -15.35
C GLN A 55 9.65 0.34 -14.06
N LYS A 56 8.47 0.89 -13.81
CA LYS A 56 8.18 1.70 -12.63
C LYS A 56 7.76 0.79 -11.47
N ASP A 57 8.40 0.99 -10.34
CA ASP A 57 8.19 0.25 -9.09
C ASP A 57 7.66 1.16 -8.01
N HIS A 58 6.53 0.77 -7.40
CA HIS A 58 6.02 1.41 -6.20
C HIS A 58 6.69 0.77 -4.99
N PHE A 59 7.72 1.37 -4.39
CA PHE A 59 8.44 0.74 -3.28
C PHE A 59 7.49 0.15 -2.22
N LEU A 60 6.46 0.91 -1.82
CA LEU A 60 5.30 0.39 -1.12
C LEU A 60 4.19 0.06 -2.14
N GLU A 61 3.84 -1.20 -2.31
CA GLU A 61 2.78 -1.60 -3.27
C GLU A 61 1.38 -1.14 -2.83
N VAL A 62 0.50 -0.85 -3.80
CA VAL A 62 -0.91 -0.47 -3.55
C VAL A 62 -1.63 -1.50 -2.66
N GLN A 63 -1.35 -2.79 -2.85
CA GLN A 63 -1.93 -3.85 -2.01
C GLN A 63 -1.59 -3.67 -0.52
N HIS A 64 -0.42 -3.12 -0.19
CA HIS A 64 -0.03 -2.85 1.19
C HIS A 64 -0.83 -1.69 1.77
N PHE A 65 -1.04 -0.62 1.01
CA PHE A 65 -1.89 0.50 1.41
C PHE A 65 -3.31 0.02 1.69
N VAL A 66 -3.88 -0.80 0.80
CA VAL A 66 -5.21 -1.39 0.98
C VAL A 66 -5.26 -2.26 2.23
N ALA A 67 -4.31 -3.18 2.42
CA ALA A 67 -4.28 -4.06 3.59
C ALA A 67 -4.17 -3.29 4.92
N ILE A 68 -3.32 -2.26 4.96
CA ILE A 68 -3.17 -1.38 6.12
C ILE A 68 -4.44 -0.56 6.36
N LEU A 69 -5.04 -0.01 5.30
CA LEU A 69 -6.25 0.80 5.39
C LEU A 69 -7.43 -0.03 5.91
N ILE A 70 -7.62 -1.25 5.41
CA ILE A 70 -8.63 -2.19 5.91
C ILE A 70 -8.42 -2.46 7.40
N ARG A 71 -7.17 -2.72 7.83
CA ARG A 71 -6.85 -2.96 9.24
C ARG A 71 -7.20 -1.75 10.10
N ILE A 72 -6.85 -0.54 9.65
CA ILE A 72 -7.18 0.72 10.33
C ILE A 72 -8.69 0.87 10.46
N MET A 73 -9.44 0.74 9.36
CA MET A 73 -10.90 0.88 9.36
C MET A 73 -11.57 -0.16 10.26
N LYS A 74 -11.10 -1.41 10.28
CA LYS A 74 -11.59 -2.45 11.20
C LYS A 74 -11.33 -2.07 12.66
N GLY A 75 -10.16 -1.52 12.98
CA GLY A 75 -9.82 -1.05 14.33
C GLY A 75 -10.71 0.08 14.85
N PHE A 76 -11.29 0.89 13.95
CA PHE A 76 -12.22 1.96 14.28
C PHE A 76 -13.71 1.59 14.11
N GLY A 77 -14.03 0.36 13.69
CA GLY A 77 -15.41 -0.03 13.35
C GLY A 77 -15.96 0.69 12.10
N GLU A 78 -15.09 1.23 11.25
CA GLU A 78 -15.44 1.99 10.05
C GLU A 78 -15.52 1.11 8.79
N TYR A 79 -15.02 -0.13 8.86
CA TYR A 79 -14.87 -1.00 7.68
C TYR A 79 -16.21 -1.38 7.07
N ASP A 80 -17.18 -1.82 7.87
CA ASP A 80 -18.47 -2.31 7.33
C ASP A 80 -19.29 -1.21 6.62
N ASN A 81 -18.93 0.06 6.84
CA ASN A 81 -19.56 1.22 6.21
C ASN A 81 -18.53 2.14 5.55
N TRP A 82 -17.42 1.61 5.06
CA TRP A 82 -16.33 2.43 4.53
C TRP A 82 -16.77 3.30 3.34
N TYR A 83 -17.76 2.87 2.57
CA TYR A 83 -18.40 3.63 1.49
C TYR A 83 -19.14 4.90 1.97
N THR A 84 -19.47 4.99 3.26
CA THR A 84 -20.07 6.20 3.87
C THR A 84 -19.02 7.20 4.35
N GLN A 85 -17.75 6.80 4.39
CA GLN A 85 -16.66 7.68 4.78
C GLN A 85 -16.45 8.74 3.69
N GLN A 86 -15.94 9.90 4.08
CA GLN A 86 -15.71 10.99 3.13
C GLN A 86 -14.71 10.53 2.06
N VAL A 87 -15.14 10.51 0.79
CA VAL A 87 -14.32 10.11 -0.35
C VAL A 87 -12.98 10.88 -0.41
N GLY A 88 -13.00 12.12 0.08
CA GLY A 88 -11.81 12.97 0.21
C GLY A 88 -10.67 12.33 1.01
N TYR A 89 -10.95 11.50 2.02
CA TYR A 89 -9.90 10.80 2.79
C TYR A 89 -9.12 9.80 1.94
N PHE A 90 -9.81 9.08 1.05
CA PHE A 90 -9.19 8.10 0.18
C PHE A 90 -8.47 8.78 -0.99
N ILE A 91 -9.05 9.88 -1.52
CA ILE A 91 -8.41 10.69 -2.56
C ILE A 91 -7.13 11.34 -2.03
N ASP A 92 -7.12 11.94 -0.83
CA ASP A 92 -5.92 12.53 -0.25
C ASP A 92 -4.79 11.48 -0.15
N LEU A 93 -5.11 10.29 0.36
CA LEU A 93 -4.14 9.18 0.43
C LEU A 93 -3.64 8.77 -0.96
N ALA A 94 -4.54 8.56 -1.93
CA ALA A 94 -4.19 8.17 -3.29
C ALA A 94 -3.27 9.18 -3.95
N THR A 95 -3.67 10.46 -3.94
CA THR A 95 -2.90 11.58 -4.48
C THR A 95 -1.53 11.67 -3.81
N PHE A 96 -1.47 11.64 -2.48
CA PHE A 96 -0.22 11.79 -1.76
C PHE A 96 0.78 10.67 -2.13
N VAL A 97 0.34 9.42 -2.12
CA VAL A 97 1.20 8.26 -2.38
C VAL A 97 1.68 8.21 -3.83
N ASN A 98 0.81 8.53 -4.79
CA ASN A 98 1.14 8.46 -6.21
C ASN A 98 2.02 9.63 -6.68
N GLU A 99 2.02 10.75 -5.96
CA GLU A 99 2.77 11.95 -6.36
C GLU A 99 4.14 12.12 -5.64
N HIS A 100 4.33 11.58 -4.43
CA HIS A 100 5.35 12.09 -3.49
C HIS A 100 6.50 11.13 -3.13
N ARG A 101 7.09 10.40 -4.08
CA ARG A 101 8.37 9.63 -3.89
C ARG A 101 8.26 8.14 -3.59
N ASN A 102 7.15 7.50 -3.91
CA ASN A 102 7.05 6.04 -3.82
C ASN A 102 7.43 5.31 -5.12
N LEU A 103 7.57 6.03 -6.24
CA LEU A 103 7.82 5.46 -7.57
C LEU A 103 9.28 5.59 -8.00
N PHE A 104 9.88 4.49 -8.43
CA PHE A 104 11.28 4.39 -8.85
C PHE A 104 11.44 3.59 -10.15
N GLU A 105 12.53 3.81 -10.87
CA GLU A 105 12.87 3.03 -12.07
C GLU A 105 13.76 1.82 -11.72
N ILE A 106 13.31 0.62 -12.06
CA ILE A 106 13.94 -0.65 -11.66
C ILE A 106 13.82 -1.68 -12.79
N ASN A 107 14.63 -2.75 -12.77
CA ASN A 107 14.43 -3.86 -13.70
C ASN A 107 13.15 -4.67 -13.39
N ASP A 108 12.52 -5.22 -14.44
CA ASP A 108 11.25 -5.93 -14.30
C ASP A 108 11.35 -7.11 -13.33
N ALA A 109 12.43 -7.90 -13.42
CA ALA A 109 12.63 -9.08 -12.59
C ALA A 109 12.61 -8.77 -11.07
N LEU A 110 13.25 -7.68 -10.63
CA LEU A 110 13.29 -7.27 -9.23
C LEU A 110 11.91 -6.81 -8.75
N ASN A 111 11.17 -6.05 -9.54
CA ASN A 111 9.80 -5.66 -9.22
C ASN A 111 8.87 -6.88 -9.11
N GLN A 112 8.96 -7.86 -10.03
CA GLN A 112 8.16 -9.09 -9.96
C GLN A 112 8.49 -9.92 -8.71
N ARG A 113 9.76 -10.00 -8.30
CA ARG A 113 10.15 -10.65 -7.04
C ARG A 113 9.59 -9.90 -5.85
N LYS A 114 9.72 -8.57 -5.83
CA LYS A 114 9.27 -7.71 -4.74
C LYS A 114 7.78 -7.88 -4.41
N LYS A 115 6.92 -8.03 -5.43
CA LYS A 115 5.47 -8.28 -5.25
C LYS A 115 5.13 -9.52 -4.42
N ARG A 116 6.05 -10.49 -4.34
CA ARG A 116 5.87 -11.75 -3.60
C ARG A 116 6.43 -11.70 -2.19
N ILE A 117 7.12 -10.62 -1.83
CA ILE A 117 7.71 -10.46 -0.51
C ILE A 117 6.64 -9.81 0.38
N PRO A 118 6.27 -10.42 1.52
CA PRO A 118 5.42 -9.77 2.51
C PRO A 118 6.09 -8.51 3.07
N LEU A 119 5.31 -7.45 3.29
CA LEU A 119 5.82 -6.15 3.73
C LEU A 119 6.65 -6.21 5.02
N ASP A 120 6.25 -7.03 5.98
CA ASP A 120 6.95 -7.25 7.25
C ASP A 120 8.33 -7.93 7.08
N GLN A 121 8.60 -8.51 5.92
CA GLN A 121 9.88 -9.11 5.57
C GLN A 121 10.81 -8.15 4.79
N TYR A 122 10.36 -6.94 4.46
CA TYR A 122 11.14 -6.01 3.62
C TYR A 122 12.50 -5.66 4.23
N ARG A 123 12.57 -5.49 5.55
CA ARG A 123 13.83 -5.12 6.24
C ARG A 123 14.83 -6.26 6.31
N THR A 124 14.39 -7.52 6.27
CA THR A 124 15.26 -8.69 6.41
C THR A 124 15.60 -9.31 5.05
N ASN A 125 14.80 -9.05 4.02
CA ASN A 125 15.03 -9.53 2.67
C ASN A 125 16.28 -8.89 2.03
N ALA A 126 17.19 -9.73 1.50
CA ALA A 126 18.46 -9.28 0.94
C ALA A 126 18.30 -8.38 -0.31
N ASP A 127 17.37 -8.72 -1.21
CA ASP A 127 17.11 -7.95 -2.43
C ASP A 127 16.55 -6.57 -2.10
N ILE A 128 15.60 -6.49 -1.17
CA ILE A 128 15.01 -5.21 -0.73
C ILE A 128 16.04 -4.36 0.00
N ARG A 129 16.84 -4.95 0.88
CA ARG A 129 17.94 -4.24 1.56
C ARG A 129 18.95 -3.68 0.58
N ALA A 130 19.33 -4.45 -0.44
CA ALA A 130 20.21 -3.96 -1.50
C ALA A 130 19.53 -2.82 -2.28
N TYR A 131 18.25 -2.97 -2.61
CA TYR A 131 17.48 -1.97 -3.32
C TYR A 131 17.36 -0.63 -2.57
N LEU A 132 17.17 -0.68 -1.25
CA LEU A 132 17.11 0.50 -0.38
C LEU A 132 18.38 1.37 -0.42
N GLN A 133 19.53 0.80 -0.79
CA GLN A 133 20.81 1.51 -0.88
C GLN A 133 21.05 2.21 -2.22
N TYR A 134 20.21 1.99 -3.24
CA TYR A 134 20.37 2.67 -4.52
C TYR A 134 20.18 4.17 -4.38
N GLN A 135 21.01 4.96 -5.08
CA GLN A 135 20.92 6.41 -5.07
C GLN A 135 19.96 6.91 -6.14
N THR A 136 19.07 7.80 -5.73
CA THR A 136 18.27 8.62 -6.65
C THR A 136 19.15 9.67 -7.34
N THR A 137 18.68 10.23 -8.46
CA THR A 137 19.35 11.36 -9.12
C THR A 137 19.49 12.59 -8.20
N GLY A 138 18.63 12.71 -7.18
CA GLY A 138 18.70 13.76 -6.16
C GLY A 138 19.79 13.55 -5.09
N GLY A 139 20.60 12.48 -5.18
CA GLY A 139 21.74 12.25 -4.28
C GLY A 139 21.40 11.58 -2.95
N ILE A 140 20.13 11.28 -2.69
CA ILE A 140 19.67 10.51 -1.51
C ILE A 140 19.40 9.05 -1.89
N THR A 141 19.45 8.15 -0.91
CA THR A 141 19.10 6.73 -1.12
C THR A 141 17.60 6.54 -1.27
N VAL A 142 17.19 5.41 -1.88
CA VAL A 142 15.78 4.98 -1.89
C VAL A 142 15.23 4.93 -0.46
N GLU A 143 15.98 4.40 0.50
CA GLU A 143 15.58 4.38 1.92
C GLU A 143 15.28 5.79 2.47
N GLN A 144 16.18 6.74 2.26
CA GLN A 144 15.98 8.12 2.70
C GLN A 144 14.76 8.75 2.03
N SER A 145 14.55 8.47 0.74
CA SER A 145 13.40 8.97 -0.01
C SER A 145 12.07 8.40 0.51
N VAL A 146 12.00 7.09 0.74
CA VAL A 146 10.80 6.42 1.26
C VAL A 146 10.52 6.85 2.71
N ARG A 147 11.56 6.97 3.55
CA ARG A 147 11.41 7.46 4.92
C ARG A 147 10.86 8.89 4.95
N ALA A 148 11.38 9.78 4.10
CA ALA A 148 10.88 11.15 3.98
C ALA A 148 9.42 11.20 3.51
N LEU A 149 9.02 10.32 2.57
CA LEU A 149 7.61 10.15 2.20
C LEU A 149 6.76 9.78 3.41
N LEU A 150 7.16 8.77 4.18
CA LEU A 150 6.39 8.32 5.34
C LEU A 150 6.32 9.39 6.43
N ASP A 151 7.41 10.11 6.69
CA ASP A 151 7.41 11.26 7.62
C ASP A 151 6.43 12.34 7.16
N ALA A 152 6.41 12.64 5.86
CA ALA A 152 5.48 13.60 5.28
C ALA A 152 4.02 13.12 5.35
N MET A 153 3.77 11.81 5.19
CA MET A 153 2.45 11.22 5.40
C MET A 153 1.98 11.39 6.84
N VAL A 154 2.85 11.08 7.81
CA VAL A 154 2.55 11.25 9.25
C VAL A 154 2.28 12.70 9.61
N ALA A 155 3.00 13.64 8.99
CA ALA A 155 2.84 15.08 9.19
C ALA A 155 1.65 15.69 8.42
N ARG A 156 0.93 14.92 7.60
CA ARG A 156 -0.15 15.44 6.73
C ARG A 156 -1.26 16.10 7.55
N SER A 157 -1.42 17.42 7.43
CA SER A 157 -2.34 18.23 8.25
C SER A 157 -3.64 18.66 7.56
N THR A 158 -3.96 18.13 6.37
CA THR A 158 -5.16 18.52 5.63
C THR A 158 -6.45 18.03 6.31
N PRO A 159 -7.60 18.67 6.04
CA PRO A 159 -8.91 18.19 6.53
C PRO A 159 -9.18 16.74 6.15
N PHE A 160 -8.67 16.30 5.00
CA PHE A 160 -8.81 14.94 4.50
C PHE A 160 -7.61 14.02 4.81
N GLY A 161 -6.64 14.47 5.60
CA GLY A 161 -5.37 13.74 5.82
C GLY A 161 -5.44 12.57 6.81
N LYS A 162 -6.62 12.19 7.32
CA LYS A 162 -6.77 11.17 8.37
C LYS A 162 -6.10 9.85 7.98
N TYR A 163 -6.50 9.26 6.84
CA TYR A 163 -5.96 7.98 6.41
C TYR A 163 -4.51 8.09 5.96
N THR A 164 -4.11 9.17 5.31
CA THR A 164 -2.70 9.45 4.98
C THR A 164 -1.81 9.38 6.21
N ARG A 165 -2.19 10.04 7.32
CA ARG A 165 -1.44 9.98 8.57
C ARG A 165 -1.38 8.58 9.16
N LEU A 166 -2.54 7.94 9.34
CA LEU A 166 -2.63 6.63 10.01
C LEU A 166 -1.90 5.54 9.22
N VAL A 167 -2.03 5.55 7.90
CA VAL A 167 -1.32 4.62 7.02
C VAL A 167 0.19 4.86 7.07
N GLY A 168 0.64 6.13 7.06
CA GLY A 168 2.05 6.48 7.22
C GLY A 168 2.64 5.97 8.54
N GLN A 169 1.91 6.12 9.65
CA GLN A 169 2.31 5.62 10.97
C GLN A 169 2.45 4.09 10.98
N GLU A 170 1.50 3.38 10.37
CA GLU A 170 1.52 1.92 10.33
C GLU A 170 2.66 1.38 9.46
N PHE A 171 2.97 2.02 8.32
CA PHE A 171 4.15 1.67 7.53
C PHE A 171 5.45 1.87 8.30
N LYS A 172 5.61 3.02 8.99
CA LYS A 172 6.80 3.26 9.82
C LYS A 172 6.96 2.18 10.90
N ARG A 173 5.86 1.80 11.55
CA ARG A 173 5.85 0.72 12.54
C ARG A 173 6.30 -0.62 11.96
N GLN A 174 5.77 -1.01 10.79
CA GLN A 174 6.12 -2.29 10.15
C GLN A 174 7.55 -2.32 9.60
N LEU A 175 8.09 -1.17 9.17
CA LEU A 175 9.46 -1.04 8.68
C LEU A 175 10.49 -0.74 9.79
N GLY A 176 10.04 -0.44 11.01
CA GLY A 176 10.88 -0.13 12.16
C GLY A 176 11.59 1.23 12.08
N TRP A 177 10.89 2.28 11.64
CA TRP A 177 11.44 3.62 11.38
C TRP A 177 10.83 4.76 12.19
#